data_AF-A0AAN4W3Y8-F1
#
_entry.id   AF-A0AAN4W3Y8-F1
#
_cell.length_a   1.000
_cell.length_b   1.000
_cell.length_c   1.000
_cell.angle_alpha   90.00
_cell.angle_beta   90.00
_cell.angle_gamma   90.00
#
_symmetry.space_group_name_H-M   'P 1'
#
loop_
_entity.id
_entity.type
_entity.pdbx_description
1 polymer ?
#
loop_
_entity_poly.entity_id
_entity_poly.type
_entity_poly.pdbx_seq_one_letter_code
_entity_poly.pdbx_strand_id
1 'polypeptide(L)'
;MNIRFFSCLLLLVSILSCSPYEPSKEDLGTPPSSDEVTFTLDVNPESDNIYTFQSTHPAAFVSVWDLGNGVKTQGQQVEGIYPLKGNYEIALTIVTAAGEATTTFSVDIDEDDYSLLDRKDYNNLTGGVDYENGKQWVINKSVVGHLGIGPGDADSPIWWGIALDDDRSGCGLYTDVYTFNIFGFGYEHFTDGRVYVNAGYSSDFPGAEDFYPEGSEDPAEMFAPYDGYAGGWSIEDRADGKYLVLNSSNDKAWIGFYVRSNREYKVHELTEDQLSISSLAEDGNRWFHILKPVEAE
;
A
#
# COMPACT_ATOMS: atom_id res chain seq x y z
N MET A 1 -10.98 71.88 -67.89
CA MET A 1 -9.67 72.00 -67.21
C MET A 1 -9.05 70.61 -67.20
N ASN A 2 -7.96 70.45 -67.94
CA ASN A 2 -7.27 69.18 -68.19
C ASN A 2 -6.50 68.74 -66.94
N ILE A 3 -6.37 67.42 -66.71
CA ILE A 3 -5.14 66.77 -66.23
C ILE A 3 -5.14 65.31 -66.73
N ARG A 4 -4.05 64.94 -67.40
CA ARG A 4 -3.64 63.60 -67.86
C ARG A 4 -2.81 62.94 -66.75
N PHE A 5 -2.77 61.60 -66.62
CA PHE A 5 -1.61 60.79 -66.18
C PHE A 5 -2.02 59.30 -66.35
N PHE A 6 -1.45 58.49 -67.25
CA PHE A 6 -0.12 57.86 -67.37
C PHE A 6 -0.13 56.39 -66.94
N SER A 7 0.20 55.56 -67.93
CA SER A 7 0.48 54.12 -67.98
C SER A 7 1.07 53.46 -66.72
N CYS A 8 0.64 52.22 -66.44
CA CYS A 8 1.57 51.17 -65.98
C CYS A 8 1.11 49.77 -66.44
N LEU A 9 2.02 49.15 -67.19
CA LEU A 9 1.97 47.85 -67.83
C LEU A 9 2.03 46.72 -66.77
N LEU A 10 1.04 45.82 -66.77
CA LEU A 10 1.01 44.64 -65.89
C LEU A 10 1.82 43.49 -66.52
N LEU A 11 2.90 43.10 -65.85
CA LEU A 11 3.75 41.95 -66.21
C LEU A 11 3.13 40.68 -65.59
N LEU A 12 2.62 39.78 -66.41
CA LEU A 12 2.02 38.50 -65.98
C LEU A 12 3.14 37.46 -65.76
N VAL A 13 3.53 37.23 -64.50
CA VAL A 13 4.46 36.16 -64.11
C VAL A 13 3.64 34.92 -63.75
N SER A 14 3.64 33.91 -64.63
CA SER A 14 3.03 32.60 -64.39
C SER A 14 3.95 31.73 -63.53
N ILE A 15 3.60 31.61 -62.24
CA ILE A 15 4.27 30.71 -61.29
C ILE A 15 3.71 29.30 -61.50
N LEU A 16 4.53 28.37 -62.00
CA LEU A 16 4.23 26.94 -61.98
C LEU A 16 4.30 26.47 -60.52
N SER A 17 3.14 26.41 -59.88
CA SER A 17 2.97 25.72 -58.59
C SER A 17 3.17 24.22 -58.82
N CYS A 18 4.30 23.68 -58.37
CA CYS A 18 4.36 22.25 -58.05
C CYS A 18 3.30 22.01 -56.97
N SER A 19 2.28 21.20 -57.27
CA SER A 19 1.38 20.71 -56.24
C SER A 19 2.21 20.08 -55.11
N PRO A 20 1.96 20.42 -53.83
CA PRO A 20 2.66 19.79 -52.73
C PRO A 20 2.48 18.28 -52.83
N TYR A 21 3.60 17.54 -52.77
CA TYR A 21 3.56 16.09 -52.69
C TYR A 21 2.99 15.72 -51.32
N GLU A 22 1.70 15.39 -51.28
CA GLU A 22 1.08 14.74 -50.12
C GLU A 22 1.45 13.26 -50.19
N PRO A 23 2.20 12.71 -49.21
CA PRO A 23 2.31 11.26 -49.12
C PRO A 23 0.90 10.70 -49.05
N SER A 24 0.62 9.66 -49.85
CA SER A 24 -0.64 8.93 -49.77
C SER A 24 -0.86 8.57 -48.30
N LYS A 25 -1.97 9.01 -47.71
CA LYS A 25 -2.37 8.56 -46.37
C LYS A 25 -2.36 7.05 -46.40
N GLU A 26 -1.44 6.42 -45.68
CA GLU A 26 -1.47 4.96 -45.51
C GLU A 26 -2.84 4.61 -44.92
N ASP A 27 -3.52 3.68 -45.56
CA ASP A 27 -4.80 3.19 -45.07
C ASP A 27 -4.51 2.32 -43.84
N LEU A 28 -4.74 2.89 -42.66
CA LEU A 28 -4.54 2.22 -41.38
C LEU A 28 -5.59 1.15 -41.11
N GLY A 29 -6.63 1.07 -41.96
CA GLY A 29 -7.79 0.19 -41.78
C GLY A 29 -8.87 0.81 -40.91
N THR A 30 -9.87 0.00 -40.54
CA THR A 30 -10.93 0.39 -39.62
C THR A 30 -10.52 0.11 -38.18
N PRO A 31 -10.77 1.05 -37.23
CA PRO A 31 -10.59 0.78 -35.81
C PRO A 31 -11.42 -0.43 -35.39
N PRO A 32 -10.94 -1.24 -34.43
CA PRO A 32 -11.75 -2.32 -33.89
C PRO A 32 -12.98 -1.76 -33.17
N SER A 33 -14.02 -2.57 -33.09
CA SER A 33 -15.19 -2.37 -32.25
C SER A 33 -15.11 -3.22 -30.98
N SER A 34 -15.83 -2.84 -29.93
CA SER A 34 -15.83 -3.59 -28.66
C SER A 34 -16.30 -5.05 -28.83
N ASP A 35 -17.20 -5.32 -29.78
CA ASP A 35 -17.69 -6.67 -30.07
C ASP A 35 -16.62 -7.57 -30.72
N GLU A 36 -15.58 -6.99 -31.31
CA GLU A 36 -14.45 -7.72 -31.88
C GLU A 36 -13.39 -8.07 -30.81
N VAL A 37 -13.41 -7.36 -29.67
CA VAL A 37 -12.54 -7.63 -28.53
C VAL A 37 -12.98 -8.91 -27.84
N THR A 38 -12.30 -10.00 -28.17
CA THR A 38 -12.64 -11.35 -27.71
C THR A 38 -11.45 -12.00 -27.03
N PHE A 39 -11.74 -12.93 -26.13
CA PHE A 39 -10.75 -13.70 -25.38
C PHE A 39 -11.31 -15.08 -24.99
N THR A 40 -10.42 -15.97 -24.58
CA THR A 40 -10.74 -17.18 -23.83
C THR A 40 -10.23 -17.06 -22.40
N LEU A 41 -10.92 -17.74 -21.49
CA LEU A 41 -10.55 -17.86 -20.08
C LEU A 41 -10.47 -19.34 -19.74
N ASP A 42 -9.39 -19.71 -19.07
CA ASP A 42 -9.16 -21.04 -18.52
C ASP A 42 -8.87 -20.91 -17.01
N VAL A 43 -9.54 -21.74 -16.20
CA VAL A 43 -9.28 -21.82 -14.75
C VAL A 43 -8.11 -22.76 -14.51
N ASN A 44 -7.20 -22.38 -13.62
CA ASN A 44 -6.10 -23.24 -13.23
C ASN A 44 -6.66 -24.51 -12.57
N PRO A 45 -6.23 -25.72 -12.98
CA PRO A 45 -6.74 -26.97 -12.41
C PRO A 45 -6.35 -27.20 -10.94
N GLU A 46 -5.38 -26.45 -10.41
CA GLU A 46 -4.89 -26.53 -9.04
C GLU A 46 -5.48 -25.45 -8.12
N SER A 47 -6.13 -24.41 -8.67
CA SER A 47 -6.76 -23.35 -7.87
C SER A 47 -7.87 -22.64 -8.66
N ASP A 48 -9.06 -22.58 -8.07
CA ASP A 48 -10.22 -21.86 -8.63
C ASP A 48 -10.03 -20.33 -8.60
N ASN A 49 -8.97 -19.85 -7.93
CA ASN A 49 -8.64 -18.44 -7.76
C ASN A 49 -7.56 -17.95 -8.76
N ILE A 50 -7.10 -18.83 -9.67
CA ILE A 50 -6.11 -18.49 -10.71
C ILE A 50 -6.71 -18.71 -12.09
N TYR A 51 -6.64 -17.67 -12.93
CA TYR A 51 -7.19 -17.68 -14.28
C TYR A 51 -6.13 -17.33 -15.31
N THR A 52 -6.13 -18.04 -16.43
CA THR A 52 -5.38 -17.67 -17.63
C THR A 52 -6.33 -17.01 -18.63
N PHE A 53 -6.04 -15.76 -18.99
CA PHE A 53 -6.76 -15.01 -20.01
C PHE A 53 -5.96 -14.97 -21.31
N GLN A 54 -6.60 -15.25 -22.43
CA GLN A 54 -5.97 -15.30 -23.74
C GLN A 54 -6.76 -14.45 -24.74
N SER A 55 -6.17 -13.35 -25.20
CA SER A 55 -6.72 -12.51 -26.27
C SER A 55 -6.76 -13.30 -27.58
N THR A 56 -7.91 -13.24 -28.26
CA THR A 56 -8.16 -13.96 -29.52
C THR A 56 -8.24 -13.03 -30.72
N HIS A 57 -8.11 -11.71 -30.54
CA HIS A 57 -8.22 -10.75 -31.64
C HIS A 57 -6.99 -10.85 -32.59
N PRO A 58 -7.18 -11.27 -33.86
CA PRO A 58 -6.07 -11.65 -34.73
C PRO A 58 -5.21 -10.48 -35.21
N ALA A 59 -5.75 -9.27 -35.25
CA ALA A 59 -5.04 -8.05 -35.66
C ALA A 59 -4.59 -7.18 -34.47
N ALA A 60 -4.57 -7.74 -33.26
CA ALA A 60 -4.08 -7.02 -32.08
C ALA A 60 -2.57 -6.80 -32.20
N PHE A 61 -2.13 -5.55 -32.12
CA PHE A 61 -0.72 -5.25 -31.90
C PHE A 61 -0.35 -5.37 -30.42
N VAL A 62 -1.23 -4.89 -29.56
CA VAL A 62 -1.11 -5.00 -28.10
C VAL A 62 -2.48 -5.36 -27.54
N SER A 63 -2.47 -6.26 -26.55
CA SER A 63 -3.62 -6.56 -25.70
C SER A 63 -3.28 -6.08 -24.30
N VAL A 64 -4.02 -5.09 -23.81
CA VAL A 64 -3.83 -4.48 -22.48
C VAL A 64 -4.96 -4.97 -21.59
N TRP A 65 -4.61 -5.41 -20.39
CA TRP A 65 -5.52 -5.99 -19.41
C TRP A 65 -5.54 -5.14 -18.15
N ASP A 66 -6.73 -4.83 -17.66
CA ASP A 66 -6.98 -4.43 -16.28
C ASP A 66 -7.68 -5.61 -15.61
N LEU A 67 -7.00 -6.30 -14.69
CA LEU A 67 -7.49 -7.55 -14.11
C LEU A 67 -8.50 -7.33 -12.98
N GLY A 68 -8.90 -6.09 -12.67
CA GLY A 68 -9.89 -5.79 -11.63
C GLY A 68 -9.41 -6.01 -10.20
N ASN A 69 -8.25 -6.66 -10.00
CA ASN A 69 -7.58 -6.88 -8.72
C ASN A 69 -6.48 -5.82 -8.44
N GLY A 70 -6.49 -4.70 -9.17
CA GLY A 70 -5.47 -3.66 -9.11
C GLY A 70 -4.25 -3.90 -10.01
N VAL A 71 -4.13 -5.08 -10.64
CA VAL A 71 -3.06 -5.37 -11.59
C VAL A 71 -3.46 -4.93 -13.00
N LYS A 72 -2.60 -4.13 -13.63
CA LYS A 72 -2.67 -3.81 -15.06
C LYS A 72 -1.47 -4.41 -15.76
N THR A 73 -1.70 -5.14 -16.86
CA THR A 73 -0.67 -5.86 -17.59
C THR A 73 -0.94 -5.85 -19.09
N GLN A 74 -0.03 -6.36 -19.89
CA GLN A 74 -0.19 -6.50 -21.33
C GLN A 74 0.38 -7.82 -21.81
N GLY A 75 -0.21 -8.37 -22.86
CA GLY A 75 0.21 -9.64 -23.42
C GLY A 75 -0.94 -10.35 -24.10
N GLN A 76 -0.61 -11.21 -25.05
CA GLN A 76 -1.61 -12.05 -25.70
C GLN A 76 -2.23 -13.04 -24.71
N GLN A 77 -1.40 -13.58 -23.81
CA GLN A 77 -1.78 -14.43 -22.70
C GLN A 77 -1.32 -13.78 -21.40
N VAL A 78 -2.20 -13.71 -20.39
CA VAL A 78 -1.88 -13.18 -19.06
C VAL A 78 -2.51 -14.06 -17.98
N GLU A 79 -1.90 -14.09 -16.80
CA GLU A 79 -2.42 -14.78 -15.62
C GLU A 79 -2.99 -13.76 -14.64
N GLY A 80 -4.16 -14.05 -14.06
CA GLY A 80 -4.76 -13.30 -12.97
C GLY A 80 -4.93 -14.19 -11.74
N ILE A 81 -4.50 -13.66 -10.59
CA ILE A 81 -4.53 -14.34 -9.28
C ILE A 81 -5.48 -13.53 -8.38
N TYR A 82 -6.45 -14.20 -7.77
CA TYR A 82 -7.50 -13.58 -6.96
C TYR A 82 -7.61 -14.23 -5.58
N PRO A 83 -6.73 -13.89 -4.63
CA PRO A 83 -6.68 -14.57 -3.33
C PRO A 83 -7.91 -14.38 -2.44
N LEU A 84 -8.77 -13.40 -2.73
CA LEU A 84 -9.92 -13.06 -1.91
C LEU A 84 -11.21 -13.28 -2.70
N LYS A 85 -12.27 -13.69 -2.02
CA LYS A 85 -13.59 -13.81 -2.62
C LYS A 85 -14.13 -12.45 -3.03
N GLY A 86 -14.93 -12.44 -4.09
CA GLY A 86 -15.57 -11.25 -4.60
C GLY A 86 -15.72 -11.23 -6.11
N ASN A 87 -16.38 -10.17 -6.58
CA ASN A 87 -16.58 -9.93 -7.99
C ASN A 87 -15.50 -8.98 -8.52
N TYR A 88 -14.78 -9.43 -9.53
CA TYR A 88 -13.72 -8.68 -10.18
C TYR A 88 -14.17 -8.31 -11.60
N GLU A 89 -14.13 -7.03 -11.93
CA GLU A 89 -14.39 -6.53 -13.29
C GLU A 89 -13.07 -6.42 -14.06
N ILE A 90 -12.88 -7.30 -15.04
CA ILE A 90 -11.72 -7.34 -15.91
C ILE A 90 -12.02 -6.57 -17.19
N ALA A 91 -11.07 -5.77 -17.65
CA ALA A 91 -11.13 -5.06 -18.92
C ALA A 91 -10.01 -5.53 -19.86
N LEU A 92 -10.36 -5.82 -21.12
CA LEU A 92 -9.41 -6.05 -22.20
C LEU A 92 -9.51 -4.92 -23.21
N THR A 93 -8.39 -4.27 -23.50
CA THR A 93 -8.23 -3.28 -24.56
C THR A 93 -7.35 -3.83 -25.67
N ILE A 94 -7.86 -3.86 -26.89
CA ILE A 94 -7.12 -4.22 -28.09
C ILE A 94 -6.69 -2.96 -28.82
N VAL A 95 -5.39 -2.84 -29.06
CA VAL A 95 -4.80 -1.74 -29.83
C VAL A 95 -4.36 -2.26 -31.19
N THR A 96 -4.77 -1.58 -32.26
CA THR A 96 -4.40 -1.86 -33.66
C THR A 96 -3.83 -0.61 -34.33
N ALA A 97 -3.46 -0.69 -35.61
CA ALA A 97 -2.97 0.46 -36.38
C ALA A 97 -4.03 1.56 -36.52
N ALA A 98 -5.30 1.16 -36.55
CA ALA A 98 -6.42 2.04 -36.83
C ALA A 98 -7.03 2.67 -35.58
N GLY A 99 -6.75 2.14 -34.40
CA GLY A 99 -7.30 2.63 -33.13
C GLY A 99 -7.35 1.54 -32.07
N GLU A 100 -8.20 1.75 -31.06
CA GLU A 100 -8.38 0.82 -29.94
C GLU A 100 -9.86 0.61 -29.60
N ALA A 101 -10.15 -0.53 -28.99
CA ALA A 101 -11.45 -0.84 -28.41
C ALA A 101 -11.28 -1.63 -27.12
N THR A 102 -12.25 -1.49 -26.22
CA THR A 102 -12.25 -2.12 -24.90
C THR A 102 -13.56 -2.88 -24.69
N THR A 103 -13.47 -4.04 -24.04
CA THR A 103 -14.60 -4.79 -23.49
C THR A 103 -14.35 -5.10 -22.01
N THR A 104 -15.42 -5.26 -21.22
CA THR A 104 -15.35 -5.63 -19.80
C THR A 104 -16.15 -6.90 -19.53
N PHE A 105 -15.72 -7.65 -18.51
CA PHE A 105 -16.38 -8.88 -18.07
C PHE A 105 -16.09 -9.14 -16.59
N SER A 106 -16.96 -9.89 -15.93
CA SER A 106 -16.81 -10.21 -14.51
C SER A 106 -16.32 -11.63 -14.29
N VAL A 107 -15.45 -11.81 -13.30
CA VAL A 107 -15.13 -13.09 -12.67
C VAL A 107 -15.63 -13.02 -11.23
N ASP A 108 -16.32 -14.08 -10.79
CA ASP A 108 -16.80 -14.22 -9.42
C ASP A 108 -15.94 -15.27 -8.72
N ILE A 109 -15.36 -14.90 -7.59
CA ILE A 109 -14.52 -15.77 -6.75
C ILE A 109 -15.35 -16.14 -5.53
N ASP A 110 -15.66 -17.43 -5.39
CA ASP A 110 -16.57 -17.92 -4.35
C ASP A 110 -15.93 -17.91 -2.96
N GLU A 111 -14.65 -18.29 -2.85
CA GLU A 111 -13.96 -18.47 -1.57
C GLU A 111 -12.59 -17.78 -1.53
N ASP A 112 -12.18 -17.38 -0.32
CA ASP A 112 -10.83 -16.85 -0.10
C ASP A 112 -9.80 -17.99 -0.21
N ASP A 113 -8.67 -17.72 -0.87
CA ASP A 113 -7.47 -18.57 -0.88
C ASP A 113 -6.26 -17.74 -0.41
N TYR A 114 -6.10 -17.66 0.90
CA TYR A 114 -4.99 -16.92 1.52
C TYR A 114 -3.61 -17.51 1.21
N SER A 115 -3.52 -18.75 0.70
CA SER A 115 -2.23 -19.32 0.28
C SER A 115 -1.63 -18.61 -0.93
N LEU A 116 -2.47 -17.93 -1.72
CA LEU A 116 -2.06 -17.09 -2.85
C LEU A 116 -1.51 -15.72 -2.42
N LEU A 117 -1.56 -15.39 -1.12
CA LEU A 117 -0.93 -14.20 -0.53
C LEU A 117 0.50 -14.49 -0.03
N ASP A 118 1.23 -15.38 -0.72
CA ASP A 118 2.61 -15.77 -0.40
C ASP A 118 3.62 -14.64 -0.73
N ARG A 119 3.59 -13.59 0.08
CA ARG A 119 4.56 -12.49 0.05
C ARG A 119 5.46 -12.57 1.26
N LYS A 120 6.76 -12.38 1.05
CA LYS A 120 7.75 -12.38 2.14
C LYS A 120 7.40 -11.40 3.27
N ASP A 121 6.91 -10.20 2.95
CA ASP A 121 6.53 -9.22 3.99
C ASP A 121 5.27 -9.64 4.75
N TYR A 122 4.27 -10.23 4.08
CA TYR A 122 3.08 -10.76 4.74
C TYR A 122 3.44 -11.94 5.64
N ASN A 123 4.23 -12.90 5.13
CA ASN A 123 4.66 -14.07 5.90
C ASN A 123 5.52 -13.66 7.11
N ASN A 124 6.44 -12.71 6.93
CA ASN A 124 7.25 -12.22 8.03
C ASN A 124 6.37 -11.59 9.13
N LEU A 125 5.40 -10.76 8.76
CA LEU A 125 4.54 -10.04 9.70
C LEU A 125 3.52 -10.96 10.40
N THR A 126 2.92 -11.89 9.66
CA THR A 126 1.74 -12.66 10.10
C THR A 126 2.00 -14.12 10.41
N GLY A 127 3.16 -14.65 10.00
CA GLY A 127 3.43 -16.09 9.98
C GLY A 127 2.83 -16.82 8.76
N GLY A 128 2.09 -16.13 7.89
CA GLY A 128 1.41 -16.73 6.75
C GLY A 128 0.24 -17.62 7.16
N VAL A 129 -0.19 -18.48 6.23
CA VAL A 129 -1.34 -19.38 6.45
C VAL A 129 -1.08 -20.45 7.52
N ASP A 130 0.18 -20.70 7.89
CA ASP A 130 0.56 -21.66 8.92
C ASP A 130 0.25 -21.15 10.35
N TYR A 131 0.05 -19.84 10.52
CA TYR A 131 -0.29 -19.21 11.81
C TYR A 131 -1.78 -18.86 11.83
N GLU A 132 -2.65 -19.84 12.10
CA GLU A 132 -4.12 -19.68 12.10
C GLU A 132 -4.61 -18.52 12.97
N ASN A 133 -3.98 -18.32 14.12
CA ASN A 133 -4.30 -17.24 15.07
C ASN A 133 -3.46 -15.97 14.85
N GLY A 134 -2.69 -15.91 13.77
CA GLY A 134 -1.75 -14.83 13.48
C GLY A 134 -0.46 -14.91 14.30
N LYS A 135 0.48 -14.03 13.95
CA LYS A 135 1.77 -13.90 14.62
C LYS A 135 1.73 -12.75 15.62
N GLN A 136 2.22 -13.04 16.81
CA GLN A 136 2.24 -12.11 17.94
C GLN A 136 3.60 -11.43 18.06
N TRP A 137 3.58 -10.12 18.29
CA TRP A 137 4.75 -9.27 18.45
C TRP A 137 4.70 -8.53 19.78
N VAL A 138 5.87 -8.37 20.40
CA VAL A 138 6.06 -7.59 21.63
C VAL A 138 7.22 -6.64 21.46
N ILE A 139 7.24 -5.55 22.22
CA ILE A 139 8.38 -4.61 22.23
C ILE A 139 9.66 -5.35 22.64
N ASN A 140 10.70 -5.24 21.83
CA ASN A 140 11.97 -5.91 22.06
C ASN A 140 12.83 -5.12 23.06
N LYS A 141 12.51 -5.24 24.35
CA LYS A 141 13.28 -4.55 25.41
C LYS A 141 14.74 -4.99 25.54
N SER A 142 15.17 -6.01 24.81
CA SER A 142 16.54 -6.55 24.84
C SER A 142 17.51 -5.85 23.89
N VAL A 143 17.05 -4.85 23.12
CA VAL A 143 17.91 -4.05 22.23
C VAL A 143 17.90 -2.57 22.61
N VAL A 144 19.05 -1.90 22.45
CA VAL A 144 19.17 -0.45 22.64
C VAL A 144 18.31 0.27 21.60
N GLY A 145 17.59 1.31 22.01
CA GLY A 145 16.78 2.12 21.10
C GLY A 145 15.51 1.42 20.62
N HIS A 146 15.04 0.38 21.32
CA HIS A 146 13.74 -0.25 21.04
C HIS A 146 12.55 0.71 21.19
N LEU A 147 12.76 1.80 21.93
CA LEU A 147 12.01 3.05 21.83
C LEU A 147 12.97 4.16 21.44
N GLY A 148 12.52 5.10 20.63
CA GLY A 148 13.32 6.27 20.31
C GLY A 148 12.56 7.40 19.64
N ILE A 149 13.22 8.56 19.56
CA ILE A 149 12.68 9.81 19.01
C ILE A 149 13.72 10.39 18.05
N GLY A 150 13.24 10.93 16.93
CA GLY A 150 14.02 11.75 16.01
C GLY A 150 13.17 12.82 15.33
N PRO A 151 13.78 13.66 14.47
CA PRO A 151 13.04 14.59 13.64
C PRO A 151 12.09 13.84 12.70
N GLY A 152 11.04 14.52 12.24
CA GLY A 152 9.97 13.93 11.42
C GLY A 152 10.43 13.22 10.12
N ASP A 153 11.59 13.59 9.59
CA ASP A 153 12.22 13.03 8.39
C ASP A 153 13.33 12.00 8.68
N ALA A 154 13.58 11.65 9.95
CA ALA A 154 14.64 10.71 10.30
C ALA A 154 14.33 9.25 9.95
N ASP A 155 15.37 8.48 9.65
CA ASP A 155 15.32 7.02 9.56
C ASP A 155 15.94 6.33 10.78
N SER A 156 16.32 7.09 11.81
CA SER A 156 16.82 6.55 13.08
C SER A 156 16.56 7.51 14.26
N PRO A 157 16.49 7.00 15.50
CA PRO A 157 16.21 7.80 16.69
C PRO A 157 17.42 8.61 17.17
N ILE A 158 17.79 9.66 16.42
CA ILE A 158 19.01 10.44 16.67
C ILE A 158 18.92 11.45 17.81
N TRP A 159 17.71 11.76 18.32
CA TRP A 159 17.55 12.67 19.45
C TRP A 159 17.54 11.93 20.77
N TRP A 160 16.89 10.77 20.82
CA TRP A 160 16.86 9.92 22.00
C TRP A 160 16.56 8.48 21.60
N GLY A 161 17.24 7.53 22.24
CA GLY A 161 16.91 6.11 22.18
C GLY A 161 17.07 5.52 23.56
N ILE A 162 16.10 4.70 23.98
CA ILE A 162 16.09 4.12 25.30
C ILE A 162 17.30 3.21 25.52
N ALA A 163 17.96 3.36 26.68
CA ALA A 163 19.05 2.49 27.09
C ALA A 163 18.51 1.16 27.64
N LEU A 164 19.35 0.12 27.69
CA LEU A 164 18.92 -1.19 28.20
C LEU A 164 18.66 -1.20 29.71
N ASP A 165 19.28 -0.29 30.45
CA ASP A 165 19.11 -0.11 31.89
C ASP A 165 17.99 0.88 32.25
N ASP A 166 17.38 1.53 31.26
CA ASP A 166 16.21 2.39 31.40
C ASP A 166 14.92 1.54 31.28
N ASP A 167 14.60 0.81 32.36
CA ASP A 167 13.47 -0.13 32.39
C ASP A 167 12.12 0.59 32.61
N ARG A 168 11.23 0.49 31.63
CA ARG A 168 9.84 0.98 31.69
C ARG A 168 8.83 -0.08 32.13
N SER A 169 9.27 -1.14 32.79
CA SER A 169 8.36 -2.19 33.31
C SER A 169 7.28 -1.60 34.22
N GLY A 170 6.02 -2.00 33.98
CA GLY A 170 4.86 -1.56 34.77
C GLY A 170 4.00 -0.47 34.12
N CYS A 171 4.47 0.19 33.06
CA CYS A 171 3.68 1.18 32.31
C CYS A 171 2.68 0.55 31.31
N GLY A 172 2.69 -0.77 31.14
CA GLY A 172 1.87 -1.52 30.18
C GLY A 172 2.58 -1.86 28.86
N LEU A 173 3.53 -1.03 28.43
CA LEU A 173 4.20 -1.19 27.14
C LEU A 173 4.80 -2.58 26.88
N TYR A 174 5.48 -3.16 27.88
CA TYR A 174 6.16 -4.45 27.74
C TYR A 174 5.25 -5.67 27.96
N THR A 175 4.00 -5.45 28.36
CA THR A 175 2.97 -6.49 28.48
C THR A 175 2.01 -6.50 27.27
N ASP A 176 2.02 -5.43 26.47
CA ASP A 176 1.23 -5.37 25.24
C ASP A 176 1.66 -6.43 24.22
N VAL A 177 0.68 -7.03 23.56
CA VAL A 177 0.86 -7.99 22.47
C VAL A 177 0.14 -7.48 21.23
N TYR A 178 0.84 -7.47 20.10
CA TYR A 178 0.33 -7.05 18.80
C TYR A 178 0.23 -8.26 17.88
N THR A 179 -0.99 -8.69 17.57
CA THR A 179 -1.24 -9.85 16.71
C THR A 179 -1.58 -9.38 15.30
N PHE A 180 -0.86 -9.90 14.30
CA PHE A 180 -1.20 -9.71 12.89
C PHE A 180 -1.61 -11.03 12.27
N ASN A 181 -2.79 -11.06 11.68
CA ASN A 181 -3.36 -12.24 11.04
C ASN A 181 -3.55 -12.00 9.54
N ILE A 182 -3.15 -12.97 8.72
CA ILE A 182 -3.37 -12.92 7.27
C ILE A 182 -4.85 -13.10 6.92
N PHE A 183 -5.57 -13.90 7.69
CA PHE A 183 -7.00 -14.13 7.55
C PHE A 183 -7.76 -12.85 7.89
N GLY A 184 -8.51 -12.33 6.91
CA GLY A 184 -9.23 -11.06 7.03
C GLY A 184 -8.35 -9.83 7.25
N PHE A 185 -7.03 -9.92 7.09
CA PHE A 185 -6.07 -8.85 7.41
C PHE A 185 -6.25 -8.30 8.83
N GLY A 186 -6.55 -9.19 9.79
CA GLY A 186 -6.88 -8.84 11.16
C GLY A 186 -5.68 -8.32 11.95
N TYR A 187 -5.90 -7.31 12.78
CA TYR A 187 -4.95 -6.80 13.75
C TYR A 187 -5.59 -6.80 15.15
N GLU A 188 -4.84 -7.20 16.17
CA GLU A 188 -5.27 -7.13 17.57
C GLU A 188 -4.18 -6.50 18.44
N HIS A 189 -4.57 -5.58 19.32
CA HIS A 189 -3.74 -5.02 20.38
C HIS A 189 -4.30 -5.45 21.72
N PHE A 190 -3.62 -6.40 22.36
CA PHE A 190 -3.88 -6.81 23.73
C PHE A 190 -3.00 -5.98 24.68
N THR A 191 -3.57 -5.50 25.79
CA THR A 191 -2.93 -4.48 26.65
C THR A 191 -2.86 -4.85 28.12
N ASP A 192 -3.30 -6.04 28.53
CA ASP A 192 -3.43 -6.43 29.95
C ASP A 192 -4.10 -5.35 30.83
N GLY A 193 -5.02 -4.57 30.24
CA GLY A 193 -5.74 -3.48 30.90
C GLY A 193 -4.97 -2.17 31.06
N ARG A 194 -3.73 -2.03 30.54
CA ARG A 194 -2.91 -0.83 30.72
C ARG A 194 -2.03 -0.52 29.50
N VAL A 195 -2.01 0.74 29.08
CA VAL A 195 -1.17 1.23 27.98
C VAL A 195 -0.30 2.40 28.40
N TYR A 196 0.77 2.60 27.64
CA TYR A 196 1.75 3.65 27.86
C TYR A 196 1.55 4.80 26.88
N VAL A 197 1.41 6.02 27.42
CA VAL A 197 0.88 7.19 26.73
C VAL A 197 1.78 8.40 26.93
N ASN A 198 2.01 9.15 25.85
CA ASN A 198 2.70 10.43 25.94
C ASN A 198 1.86 11.42 26.76
N ALA A 199 2.49 12.09 27.72
CA ALA A 199 1.82 13.02 28.63
C ALA A 199 1.02 14.11 27.91
N GLY A 200 1.51 14.60 26.76
CA GLY A 200 0.82 15.60 25.93
C GLY A 200 -0.50 15.12 25.33
N TYR A 201 -0.73 13.80 25.26
CA TYR A 201 -1.95 13.19 24.70
C TYR A 201 -2.75 12.37 25.72
N SER A 202 -2.37 12.44 27.00
CA SER A 202 -3.02 11.68 28.08
C SER A 202 -4.51 11.98 28.25
N SER A 203 -4.96 13.16 27.84
CA SER A 203 -6.38 13.54 27.83
C SER A 203 -7.26 12.63 26.95
N ASP A 204 -6.65 11.88 26.02
CA ASP A 204 -7.37 10.94 25.15
C ASP A 204 -7.76 9.65 25.89
N PHE A 205 -7.22 9.44 27.10
CA PHE A 205 -7.42 8.25 27.91
C PHE A 205 -7.97 8.62 29.29
N PRO A 206 -9.28 8.43 29.53
CA PRO A 206 -9.85 8.56 30.87
C PRO A 206 -9.12 7.65 31.87
N GLY A 207 -8.68 8.22 32.99
CA GLY A 207 -7.93 7.48 34.01
C GLY A 207 -6.43 7.40 33.77
N ALA A 208 -5.87 8.23 32.87
CA ALA A 208 -4.43 8.38 32.78
C ALA A 208 -3.82 8.88 34.09
N GLU A 209 -2.75 8.23 34.54
CA GLU A 209 -2.03 8.52 35.77
C GLU A 209 -0.52 8.63 35.49
N ASP A 210 0.16 9.41 36.32
CA ASP A 210 1.62 9.56 36.26
C ASP A 210 2.31 8.21 36.50
N PHE A 211 3.21 7.85 35.58
CA PHE A 211 4.16 6.76 35.72
C PHE A 211 5.53 7.34 36.08
N TYR A 212 6.12 6.82 37.15
CA TYR A 212 7.49 7.13 37.54
C TYR A 212 8.34 5.88 37.38
N PRO A 213 9.06 5.73 36.25
CA PRO A 213 9.98 4.62 36.07
C PRO A 213 11.04 4.64 37.17
N GLU A 214 11.43 3.47 37.65
CA GLU A 214 12.47 3.35 38.66
C GLU A 214 13.79 3.88 38.10
N GLY A 215 14.34 4.94 38.72
CA GLY A 215 15.58 5.57 38.27
C GLY A 215 15.44 6.69 37.24
N SER A 216 14.23 7.09 36.84
CA SER A 216 14.01 8.24 35.95
C SER A 216 14.09 9.58 36.71
N GLU A 217 14.81 10.55 36.14
CA GLU A 217 14.84 11.96 36.57
C GLU A 217 13.88 12.86 35.75
N ASP A 218 13.24 12.31 34.71
CA ASP A 218 12.40 13.04 33.73
C ASP A 218 10.92 13.14 34.18
N PRO A 219 10.11 14.07 33.60
CA PRO A 219 8.73 14.26 34.03
C PRO A 219 7.89 13.01 33.78
N ALA A 220 6.81 12.90 34.55
CA ALA A 220 5.87 11.78 34.46
C ALA A 220 5.47 11.50 33.01
N GLU A 221 5.79 10.31 32.55
CA GLU A 221 5.08 9.71 31.42
C GLU A 221 3.77 9.16 31.95
N MET A 222 2.83 8.81 31.07
CA MET A 222 1.50 8.43 31.52
C MET A 222 1.27 6.96 31.26
N PHE A 223 0.66 6.26 32.19
CA PHE A 223 -0.05 5.02 31.88
C PHE A 223 -1.56 5.30 31.96
N ALA A 224 -2.34 4.52 31.21
CA ALA A 224 -3.79 4.64 31.26
C ALA A 224 -4.46 3.27 31.15
N PRO A 225 -5.65 3.09 31.76
CA PRO A 225 -6.43 1.89 31.57
C PRO A 225 -6.93 1.82 30.11
N TYR A 226 -6.80 0.64 29.51
CA TYR A 226 -7.28 0.40 28.16
C TYR A 226 -7.50 -1.09 27.95
N ASP A 227 -8.66 -1.49 27.44
CA ASP A 227 -9.08 -2.89 27.30
C ASP A 227 -8.49 -3.60 26.05
N GLY A 228 -7.75 -2.85 25.22
CA GLY A 228 -7.26 -3.31 23.93
C GLY A 228 -8.27 -3.02 22.81
N TYR A 229 -7.91 -3.37 21.57
CA TYR A 229 -8.82 -3.24 20.43
C TYR A 229 -8.46 -4.22 19.31
N ALA A 230 -9.46 -4.49 18.47
CA ALA A 230 -9.28 -5.19 17.21
C ALA A 230 -9.49 -4.23 16.03
N GLY A 231 -8.72 -4.42 14.98
CA GLY A 231 -8.75 -3.65 13.75
C GLY A 231 -8.24 -4.49 12.57
N GLY A 232 -7.73 -3.81 11.56
CA GLY A 232 -7.05 -4.45 10.43
C GLY A 232 -5.71 -3.81 10.13
N TRP A 233 -4.99 -4.36 9.18
CA TRP A 233 -3.72 -3.84 8.71
C TRP A 233 -3.62 -3.87 7.19
N SER A 234 -2.71 -3.09 6.64
CA SER A 234 -2.27 -3.21 5.25
C SER A 234 -0.78 -2.86 5.16
N ILE A 235 -0.12 -3.34 4.10
CA ILE A 235 1.23 -2.90 3.73
C ILE A 235 1.16 -2.17 2.40
N GLU A 236 1.77 -1.00 2.36
CA GLU A 236 1.82 -0.13 1.19
C GLU A 236 3.27 0.13 0.79
N ASP A 237 3.57 0.00 -0.49
CA ASP A 237 4.83 0.47 -1.07
C ASP A 237 4.63 1.91 -1.55
N ARG A 238 5.31 2.85 -0.90
CA ARG A 238 5.26 4.29 -1.19
C ARG A 238 6.59 4.75 -1.78
N ALA A 239 6.63 5.97 -2.31
CA ALA A 239 7.82 6.52 -2.97
C ALA A 239 9.05 6.61 -2.04
N ASP A 240 8.83 6.76 -0.73
CA ASP A 240 9.83 6.94 0.31
C ASP A 240 10.06 5.70 1.20
N GLY A 241 9.42 4.58 0.87
CA GLY A 241 9.61 3.31 1.56
C GLY A 241 8.34 2.50 1.71
N LYS A 242 8.45 1.42 2.49
CA LYS A 242 7.34 0.53 2.82
C LYS A 242 6.66 1.01 4.10
N TYR A 243 5.35 0.94 4.15
CA TYR A 243 4.53 1.35 5.28
C TYR A 243 3.59 0.23 5.71
N LEU A 244 3.53 -0.01 7.03
CA LEU A 244 2.47 -0.74 7.69
C LEU A 244 1.41 0.28 8.13
N VAL A 245 0.16 0.07 7.72
CA VAL A 245 -0.96 0.96 8.07
C VAL A 245 -1.94 0.18 8.92
N LEU A 246 -2.33 0.74 10.06
CA LEU A 246 -3.37 0.15 10.91
C LEU A 246 -4.72 0.78 10.61
N ASN A 247 -5.68 -0.08 10.28
CA ASN A 247 -7.05 0.26 9.95
C ASN A 247 -7.92 0.05 11.20
N SER A 248 -8.62 1.10 11.66
CA SER A 248 -9.54 0.96 12.78
C SER A 248 -10.74 1.88 12.63
N SER A 249 -11.92 1.35 13.00
CA SER A 249 -13.19 2.07 13.01
C SER A 249 -13.41 2.95 14.24
N ASN A 250 -12.54 2.88 15.26
CA ASN A 250 -12.70 3.60 16.53
C ASN A 250 -11.61 4.68 16.78
N ASP A 251 -10.84 5.04 15.75
CA ASP A 251 -9.73 6.02 15.79
C ASP A 251 -8.62 5.74 16.81
N LYS A 252 -8.57 4.52 17.34
CA LYS A 252 -7.56 4.10 18.29
C LYS A 252 -6.91 2.84 17.74
N ALA A 253 -5.82 3.08 17.01
CA ALA A 253 -4.93 2.03 16.59
C ALA A 253 -3.46 2.45 16.60
N TRP A 254 -2.60 1.74 17.33
CA TRP A 254 -1.19 2.05 17.42
C TRP A 254 -0.36 0.85 17.87
N ILE A 255 0.95 0.94 17.66
CA ILE A 255 1.95 0.02 18.19
C ILE A 255 2.89 0.82 19.08
N GLY A 256 3.18 0.27 20.26
CA GLY A 256 4.13 0.84 21.21
C GLY A 256 3.57 2.03 21.96
N PHE A 257 4.34 3.11 22.02
CA PHE A 257 4.02 4.28 22.81
C PHE A 257 2.94 5.13 22.13
N TYR A 258 1.85 5.46 22.85
CA TYR A 258 0.80 6.28 22.26
C TYR A 258 1.26 7.74 22.11
N VAL A 259 1.42 8.16 20.86
CA VAL A 259 1.88 9.50 20.48
C VAL A 259 0.90 10.21 19.54
N ARG A 260 -0.36 9.73 19.50
CA ARG A 260 -1.39 10.19 18.57
C ARG A 260 -0.86 10.22 17.12
N SER A 261 -0.25 9.13 16.68
CA SER A 261 0.25 9.00 15.31
C SER A 261 -0.89 8.90 14.31
N ASN A 262 -0.57 9.05 13.03
CA ASN A 262 -1.49 8.86 11.93
C ASN A 262 -1.84 7.38 11.62
N ARG A 263 -1.41 6.43 12.47
CA ARG A 263 -1.56 4.97 12.28
C ARG A 263 -0.75 4.40 11.10
N GLU A 264 0.17 5.18 10.57
CA GLU A 264 1.08 4.77 9.51
C GLU A 264 2.49 4.61 10.08
N TYR A 265 3.07 3.46 9.80
CA TYR A 265 4.35 3.03 10.33
C TYR A 265 5.31 2.76 9.18
N LYS A 266 6.31 3.63 9.01
CA LYS A 266 7.41 3.35 8.07
C LYS A 266 8.15 2.12 8.57
N VAL A 267 8.26 1.11 7.71
CA VAL A 267 8.95 -0.15 7.99
C VAL A 267 10.43 0.01 7.64
N HIS A 268 11.28 0.03 8.66
CA HIS A 268 12.74 0.07 8.50
C HIS A 268 13.32 -1.33 8.30
N GLU A 269 12.77 -2.30 9.03
CA GLU A 269 13.15 -3.71 8.90
C GLU A 269 11.96 -4.61 9.23
N LEU A 270 11.76 -5.64 8.42
CA LEU A 270 10.77 -6.68 8.63
C LEU A 270 11.35 -8.04 8.24
N THR A 271 11.75 -8.80 9.24
CA THR A 271 12.21 -10.19 9.14
C THR A 271 11.27 -11.11 9.90
N GLU A 272 11.55 -12.41 9.91
CA GLU A 272 10.82 -13.34 10.76
C GLU A 272 10.99 -13.01 12.26
N ASP A 273 12.12 -12.43 12.65
CA ASP A 273 12.47 -12.24 14.06
C ASP A 273 12.45 -10.78 14.53
N GLN A 274 12.22 -9.83 13.62
CA GLN A 274 12.25 -8.41 13.95
C GLN A 274 11.29 -7.58 13.10
N LEU A 275 10.57 -6.68 13.77
CA LEU A 275 9.80 -5.60 13.16
C LEU A 275 10.32 -4.27 13.72
N SER A 276 11.02 -3.50 12.89
CA SER A 276 11.49 -2.14 13.20
C SER A 276 10.68 -1.13 12.41
N ILE A 277 9.99 -0.25 13.13
CA ILE A 277 9.02 0.69 12.56
C ILE A 277 9.17 2.09 13.15
N SER A 278 8.68 3.10 12.44
CA SER A 278 8.46 4.41 13.03
C SER A 278 7.21 5.11 12.53
N SER A 279 6.58 5.89 13.40
CA SER A 279 5.39 6.68 13.07
C SER A 279 5.65 8.17 13.28
N LEU A 280 4.99 9.01 12.49
CA LEU A 280 4.98 10.46 12.69
C LEU A 280 3.86 10.81 13.67
N ALA A 281 4.22 11.46 14.77
CA ALA A 281 3.27 11.99 15.75
C ALA A 281 2.73 13.37 15.33
N GLU A 282 1.63 13.81 15.94
CA GLU A 282 1.01 15.11 15.65
C GLU A 282 1.94 16.30 15.96
N ASP A 283 2.87 16.13 16.91
CA ASP A 283 3.90 17.12 17.26
C ASP A 283 5.01 17.26 16.21
N GLY A 284 5.00 16.44 15.16
CA GLY A 284 6.01 16.42 14.10
C GLY A 284 7.26 15.59 14.42
N ASN A 285 7.31 14.96 15.60
CA ASN A 285 8.39 14.06 15.96
C ASN A 285 8.14 12.67 15.38
N ARG A 286 9.24 11.99 15.04
CA ARG A 286 9.19 10.59 14.62
C ARG A 286 9.55 9.68 15.77
N TRP A 287 8.67 8.74 16.04
CA TRP A 287 8.80 7.77 17.14
C TRP A 287 9.11 6.39 16.59
N PHE A 288 10.15 5.76 17.13
CA PHE A 288 10.72 4.50 16.66
C PHE A 288 10.42 3.38 17.64
N HIS A 289 10.06 2.20 17.11
CA HIS A 289 9.79 0.99 17.87
C HIS A 289 10.47 -0.21 17.24
N ILE A 290 11.09 -1.06 18.07
CA ILE A 290 11.62 -2.36 17.65
C ILE A 290 10.87 -3.45 18.40
N LEU A 291 10.29 -4.38 17.65
CA LEU A 291 9.53 -5.51 18.14
C LEU A 291 10.22 -6.82 17.76
N LYS A 292 9.92 -7.86 18.54
CA LYS A 292 10.29 -9.25 18.28
C LYS A 292 9.04 -10.14 18.36
N PRO A 293 9.01 -11.30 17.71
CA PRO A 293 7.91 -12.23 17.88
C PRO A 293 7.86 -12.77 19.31
N VAL A 294 6.67 -13.12 19.77
CA VAL A 294 6.50 -14.01 20.93
C VAL A 294 6.97 -15.40 20.49
N GLU A 295 7.89 -16.01 21.22
CA GLU A 295 8.32 -17.38 20.95
C GLU A 295 7.11 -18.32 21.11
N ALA A 296 6.91 -19.24 20.18
CA ALA A 296 5.89 -20.28 20.32
C ALA A 296 6.24 -21.13 21.56
N GLU A 297 5.30 -21.26 22.50
CA GLU A 297 5.40 -22.18 23.63
C GLU A 297 5.38 -23.66 23.18
#